data_AF-A0A955Z1H4-F1
#
_entry.id   AF-A0A955Z1H4-F1
#
_cell.length_a   1.000
_cell.length_b   1.000
_cell.length_c   1.000
_cell.angle_alpha   90.00
_cell.angle_beta   90.00
_cell.angle_gamma   90.00
#
_symmetry.space_group_name_H-M   'P 1'
#
loop_
_entity.id
_entity.type
_entity.pdbx_description
1 polymer ?
#
loop_
_entity_poly.entity_id
_entity_poly.type
_entity_poly.pdbx_seq_one_letter_code
_entity_poly.pdbx_strand_id
1 'polypeptide(L)'
;MRRPLAAVVLLGAAFAASTSCARPTELVLDIRTNAPCERVRGAAVRMSRAPEGLPAADIVATRDGCTALGGEVGTLTIVPTGSDSAEIAVQVTLGLGRDPRSCSPTDRAGCVVARRAARFVPGRSTRLMVEMDALCEGRVCPADATCDRGTCVGIPGVPPEATSTQADAGEPVDAGTDAPPPTCDAVCPSKGGTCVDGVCEIACKGGDKCAGNATLCPSGVPCRIVCSDPSRGKPACRNIMCPSDVPRCEIVCEGGEACADALTCEAPLQCTVKCVTANACKAASINVESADNVINCVAKDACKEANLDCQPPGEASPRNCRQKAATCAAPPCKCTDDGKPCGPP
;
A
#
# COMPACT_ATOMS: atom_id res chain seq x y z
N MET A 1 -72.68 -29.00 -14.34
CA MET A 1 -71.78 -29.76 -13.45
C MET A 1 -70.44 -29.04 -13.40
N ARG A 2 -70.12 -28.41 -12.26
CA ARG A 2 -68.91 -27.60 -12.04
C ARG A 2 -67.82 -28.50 -11.46
N ARG A 3 -66.62 -28.51 -12.04
CA ARG A 3 -65.41 -29.06 -11.42
C ARG A 3 -64.39 -27.92 -11.27
N PRO A 4 -63.94 -27.58 -10.05
CA PRO A 4 -62.82 -26.66 -9.86
C PRO A 4 -61.50 -27.44 -10.01
N LEU A 5 -60.63 -26.96 -10.90
CA LEU A 5 -59.24 -27.40 -10.98
C LEU A 5 -58.44 -26.63 -9.92
N ALA A 6 -57.97 -27.35 -8.91
CA ALA A 6 -57.04 -26.85 -7.90
C ALA A 6 -55.65 -26.69 -8.52
N ALA A 7 -55.18 -25.46 -8.66
CA ALA A 7 -53.81 -25.15 -9.05
C ALA A 7 -52.90 -25.25 -7.81
N VAL A 8 -52.16 -26.35 -7.71
CA VAL A 8 -51.09 -26.55 -6.72
C VAL A 8 -49.89 -25.73 -7.18
N VAL A 9 -49.66 -24.57 -6.56
CA VAL A 9 -48.45 -23.77 -6.74
C VAL A 9 -47.32 -24.43 -5.94
N LEU A 10 -46.44 -25.15 -6.63
CA LEU A 10 -45.18 -25.66 -6.09
C LEU A 10 -44.24 -24.46 -5.82
N LEU A 11 -44.16 -24.04 -4.55
CA LEU A 11 -43.08 -23.19 -4.04
C LEU A 11 -41.78 -24.01 -4.07
N GLY A 12 -41.06 -23.96 -5.19
CA GLY A 12 -39.69 -24.46 -5.30
C GLY A 12 -38.74 -23.51 -4.58
N ALA A 13 -38.41 -23.80 -3.32
CA ALA A 13 -37.34 -23.15 -2.58
C ALA A 13 -35.99 -23.49 -3.27
N ALA A 14 -35.51 -22.60 -4.13
CA ALA A 14 -34.17 -22.63 -4.65
C ALA A 14 -33.20 -22.39 -3.49
N PHE A 15 -32.71 -23.47 -2.89
CA PHE A 15 -31.54 -23.43 -2.02
C PHE A 15 -30.36 -22.95 -2.86
N ALA A 16 -30.11 -21.64 -2.81
CA ALA A 16 -28.81 -21.08 -3.13
C ALA A 16 -27.82 -21.65 -2.12
N ALA A 17 -27.25 -22.81 -2.44
CA ALA A 17 -26.06 -23.30 -1.77
C ALA A 17 -24.99 -22.23 -2.00
N SER A 18 -24.83 -21.35 -1.02
CA SER A 18 -23.68 -20.47 -0.91
C SER A 18 -22.46 -21.35 -0.72
N THR A 19 -21.90 -21.85 -1.82
CA THR A 19 -20.60 -22.49 -1.83
C THR A 19 -19.60 -21.45 -1.38
N SER A 20 -19.30 -21.40 -0.09
CA SER A 20 -18.18 -20.62 0.44
C SER A 20 -16.93 -21.24 -0.15
N CYS A 21 -16.53 -20.75 -1.32
CA CYS A 21 -15.29 -21.18 -1.93
C CYS A 21 -14.19 -20.90 -0.90
N ALA A 22 -13.45 -21.94 -0.51
CA ALA A 22 -12.31 -21.78 0.36
C ALA A 22 -11.38 -20.75 -0.29
N ARG A 23 -10.87 -19.81 0.51
CA ARG A 23 -9.88 -18.84 0.04
C ARG A 23 -8.64 -19.62 -0.43
N PRO A 24 -7.94 -19.18 -1.48
CA PRO A 24 -6.71 -19.85 -1.91
C PRO A 24 -5.63 -19.71 -0.82
N THR A 25 -4.83 -20.77 -0.67
CA THR A 25 -3.55 -20.70 0.05
C THR A 25 -2.50 -20.19 -0.91
N GLU A 26 -1.98 -18.98 -0.68
CA GLU A 26 -0.98 -18.38 -1.54
C GLU A 26 -0.04 -17.45 -0.76
N LEU A 27 1.14 -17.23 -1.32
CA LEU A 27 2.11 -16.26 -0.83
C LEU A 27 2.38 -15.23 -1.94
N VAL A 28 2.09 -13.97 -1.66
CA VAL A 28 2.30 -12.85 -2.58
C VAL A 28 3.60 -12.16 -2.21
N LEU A 29 4.63 -12.36 -3.02
CA LEU A 29 5.91 -11.69 -2.89
C LEU A 29 5.81 -10.28 -3.48
N ASP A 30 6.10 -9.25 -2.70
CA ASP A 30 6.11 -7.83 -3.11
C ASP A 30 7.57 -7.34 -3.06
N ILE A 31 8.16 -7.04 -4.22
CA ILE A 31 9.57 -6.70 -4.37
C ILE A 31 9.72 -5.21 -4.66
N ARG A 32 10.45 -4.52 -3.79
CA ARG A 32 10.71 -3.07 -3.89
C ARG A 32 12.20 -2.77 -3.77
N THR A 33 12.62 -1.63 -4.28
CA THR A 33 14.00 -1.15 -4.17
C THR A 33 14.07 0.34 -3.96
N ASN A 34 15.09 0.81 -3.26
CA ASN A 34 15.48 2.23 -3.20
C ASN A 34 16.57 2.57 -4.23
N ALA A 35 17.01 1.61 -5.05
CA ALA A 35 17.95 1.87 -6.13
C ALA A 35 17.27 2.69 -7.25
N PRO A 36 17.98 3.64 -7.91
CA PRO A 36 17.44 4.34 -9.05
C PRO A 36 17.03 3.37 -10.18
N CYS A 37 15.79 3.46 -10.67
CA CYS A 37 15.25 2.48 -11.60
C CYS A 37 16.00 2.40 -12.94
N GLU A 38 16.66 3.48 -13.37
CA GLU A 38 17.53 3.49 -14.54
C GLU A 38 18.74 2.56 -14.41
N ARG A 39 19.12 2.19 -13.18
CA ARG A 39 20.17 1.20 -12.90
C ARG A 39 19.61 -0.22 -12.83
N VAL A 40 18.32 -0.40 -12.55
CA VAL A 40 17.71 -1.73 -12.39
C VAL A 40 17.51 -2.38 -13.74
N ARG A 41 18.25 -3.46 -14.02
CA ARG A 41 18.03 -4.27 -15.22
C ARG A 41 16.94 -5.30 -15.02
N GLY A 42 16.80 -5.83 -13.80
CA GLY A 42 15.73 -6.74 -13.45
C GLY A 42 15.98 -7.45 -12.14
N ALA A 43 15.05 -8.33 -11.77
CA ALA A 43 15.15 -9.23 -10.65
C ALA A 43 14.98 -10.69 -11.08
N ALA A 44 15.67 -11.58 -10.37
CA ALA A 44 15.52 -13.03 -10.47
C ALA A 44 15.14 -13.59 -9.09
N VAL A 45 14.14 -14.47 -9.08
CA VAL A 45 13.65 -15.12 -7.86
C VAL A 45 14.03 -16.59 -7.90
N ARG A 46 14.60 -17.06 -6.78
CA ARG A 46 14.86 -18.48 -6.51
C ARG A 46 14.04 -18.90 -5.28
N MET A 47 13.54 -20.14 -5.29
CA MET A 47 12.77 -20.68 -4.17
C MET A 47 13.29 -22.05 -3.78
N SER A 48 13.34 -22.31 -2.48
CA SER A 48 13.71 -23.60 -1.91
C SER A 48 12.72 -23.98 -0.81
N ARG A 49 12.51 -25.28 -0.59
CA ARG A 49 11.76 -25.79 0.57
C ARG A 49 12.62 -25.86 1.84
N ALA A 50 13.94 -25.79 1.70
CA ALA A 50 14.88 -25.75 2.81
C ALA A 50 15.57 -24.37 2.84
N PRO A 51 15.57 -23.65 3.97
CA PRO A 51 16.26 -22.37 4.13
C PRO A 51 17.74 -22.43 3.72
N GLU A 52 18.41 -23.52 4.09
CA GLU A 52 19.83 -23.76 3.83
C GLU A 52 20.12 -24.08 2.35
N GLY A 53 19.10 -24.49 1.58
CA GLY A 53 19.21 -24.95 0.19
C GLY A 53 19.13 -23.87 -0.90
N LEU A 54 18.95 -22.59 -0.51
CA LEU A 54 18.78 -21.49 -1.45
C LEU A 54 19.86 -21.31 -2.54
N PRO A 55 21.17 -21.49 -2.29
CA PRO A 55 22.17 -21.24 -3.32
C PRO A 55 22.14 -22.24 -4.49
N ALA A 56 21.49 -23.39 -4.32
CA ALA A 56 21.38 -24.44 -5.35
C ALA A 56 20.03 -24.44 -6.09
N ALA A 57 19.09 -23.56 -5.72
CA ALA A 57 17.75 -23.53 -6.32
C ALA A 57 17.74 -22.90 -7.72
N ASP A 58 16.89 -23.43 -8.59
CA ASP A 58 16.63 -22.88 -9.92
C ASP A 58 15.90 -21.53 -9.85
N ILE A 59 16.09 -20.73 -10.89
CA ILE A 59 15.36 -19.47 -11.06
C ILE A 59 13.94 -19.80 -11.49
N VAL A 60 12.96 -19.40 -10.67
CA VAL A 60 11.54 -19.69 -10.91
C VAL A 60 10.82 -18.55 -11.62
N ALA A 61 11.37 -17.34 -11.54
CA ALA A 61 10.80 -16.16 -12.17
C ALA A 61 11.88 -15.10 -12.40
N THR A 62 11.70 -14.31 -13.46
CA THR A 62 12.44 -13.07 -13.70
C THR A 62 11.52 -11.95 -14.14
N ARG A 63 11.89 -10.72 -13.82
CA ARG A 63 11.23 -9.50 -14.30
C ARG A 63 12.28 -8.46 -14.65
N ASP A 64 12.05 -7.71 -15.72
CA ASP A 64 12.95 -6.64 -16.16
C ASP A 64 12.51 -5.29 -15.59
N GLY A 65 13.49 -4.44 -15.25
CA GLY A 65 13.29 -3.06 -14.78
C GLY A 65 12.59 -2.90 -13.42
N CYS A 66 12.22 -1.66 -13.11
CA CYS A 66 11.29 -1.27 -12.04
C CYS A 66 10.50 -0.02 -12.44
N THR A 67 9.39 0.26 -11.73
CA THR A 67 8.60 1.49 -11.93
C THR A 67 9.24 2.66 -11.18
N ALA A 68 9.35 3.81 -11.84
CA ALA A 68 10.02 4.99 -11.29
C ALA A 68 9.34 5.55 -10.03
N LEU A 69 8.02 5.39 -9.92
CA LEU A 69 7.24 5.78 -8.74
C LEU A 69 7.31 4.64 -7.71
N GLY A 70 7.92 4.92 -6.55
CA GLY A 70 7.98 4.00 -5.41
C GLY A 70 9.00 2.85 -5.52
N GLY A 71 9.74 2.73 -6.63
CA GLY A 71 10.77 1.71 -6.80
C GLY A 71 10.22 0.28 -6.80
N GLU A 72 8.99 0.09 -7.30
CA GLU A 72 8.38 -1.23 -7.38
C GLU A 72 9.06 -2.06 -8.47
N VAL A 73 9.69 -3.15 -8.06
CA VAL A 73 10.29 -4.12 -8.99
C VAL A 73 9.22 -5.07 -9.48
N GLY A 74 8.30 -5.50 -8.61
CA GLY A 74 7.12 -6.26 -9.02
C GLY A 74 6.56 -7.21 -7.98
N THR A 75 5.51 -7.94 -8.37
CA THR A 75 4.85 -8.94 -7.54
C THR A 75 4.93 -10.35 -8.13
N LEU A 76 5.02 -11.36 -7.27
CA LEU A 76 4.99 -12.77 -7.65
C LEU A 76 4.09 -13.55 -6.69
N THR A 77 3.03 -14.16 -7.20
CA THR A 77 2.17 -15.06 -6.43
C THR A 77 2.71 -16.48 -6.50
N ILE A 78 2.89 -17.10 -5.34
CA ILE A 78 3.40 -18.45 -5.18
C ILE A 78 2.30 -19.29 -4.53
N VAL A 79 2.00 -20.43 -5.12
CA VAL A 79 1.00 -21.40 -4.61
C VAL A 79 1.75 -22.63 -4.11
N PRO A 80 1.37 -23.23 -2.96
CA PRO A 80 2.02 -24.43 -2.47
C PRO A 80 1.85 -25.60 -3.46
N THR A 81 2.95 -26.31 -3.74
CA THR A 81 2.96 -27.54 -4.54
C THR A 81 2.93 -28.81 -3.69
N GLY A 82 2.85 -28.67 -2.37
CA GLY A 82 2.85 -29.74 -1.40
C GLY A 82 1.88 -29.41 -0.26
N SER A 83 2.36 -29.47 0.99
CA SER A 83 1.54 -29.02 2.13
C SER A 83 1.14 -27.55 1.99
N ASP A 84 -0.12 -27.24 2.34
CA ASP A 84 -0.64 -25.88 2.46
C ASP A 84 -0.10 -25.13 3.68
N SER A 85 0.74 -25.80 4.48
CA SER A 85 1.51 -25.27 5.60
C SER A 85 3.03 -25.39 5.41
N ALA A 86 3.49 -25.68 4.19
CA ALA A 86 4.91 -25.85 3.91
C ALA A 86 5.70 -24.55 4.17
N GLU A 87 6.92 -24.70 4.68
CA GLU A 87 7.90 -23.62 4.71
C GLU A 87 8.59 -23.46 3.37
N ILE A 88 8.86 -22.22 3.01
CA ILE A 88 9.64 -21.85 1.85
C ILE A 88 10.67 -20.81 2.21
N ALA A 89 11.80 -20.87 1.52
CA ALA A 89 12.80 -19.83 1.50
C ALA A 89 12.82 -19.20 0.12
N VAL A 90 12.89 -17.88 0.08
CA VAL A 90 12.91 -17.08 -1.14
C VAL A 90 14.20 -16.27 -1.16
N GLN A 91 14.93 -16.34 -2.27
CA GLN A 91 16.06 -15.47 -2.55
C GLN A 91 15.71 -14.61 -3.77
N VAL A 92 15.74 -13.29 -3.57
CA VAL A 92 15.58 -12.31 -4.64
C VAL A 92 16.96 -11.73 -4.96
N THR A 93 17.30 -11.69 -6.24
CA THR A 93 18.53 -11.08 -6.75
C THR A 93 18.17 -9.96 -7.69
N LEU A 94 18.57 -8.74 -7.37
CA LEU A 94 18.39 -7.55 -8.20
C LEU A 94 19.69 -7.24 -8.93
N GLY A 95 19.63 -7.07 -10.24
CA GLY A 95 20.76 -6.69 -11.08
C GLY A 95 20.80 -5.17 -11.31
N LEU A 96 21.84 -4.52 -10.79
CA LEU A 96 22.13 -3.10 -11.00
C LEU A 96 23.17 -2.96 -12.11
N GLY A 97 22.72 -2.53 -13.30
CA GLY A 97 23.55 -2.39 -14.49
C GLY A 97 23.84 -3.68 -15.24
N ARG A 98 23.44 -4.85 -14.70
CA ARG A 98 23.67 -6.18 -15.30
C ARG A 98 22.49 -7.13 -15.12
N ASP A 99 22.49 -8.22 -15.87
CA ASP A 99 21.47 -9.28 -15.77
C ASP A 99 21.52 -9.97 -14.39
N PRO A 100 20.40 -10.04 -13.62
CA PRO A 100 20.35 -10.67 -12.31
C PRO A 100 20.68 -12.18 -12.32
N ARG A 101 20.54 -12.87 -13.46
CA ARG A 101 20.90 -14.29 -13.64
C ARG A 101 22.40 -14.51 -13.65
N SER A 102 23.16 -13.49 -14.05
CA SER A 102 24.63 -13.53 -14.07
C SER A 102 25.26 -13.33 -12.68
N CYS A 103 24.47 -12.93 -11.68
CA CYS A 103 24.93 -12.74 -10.31
C CYS A 103 25.21 -14.09 -9.63
N SER A 104 26.44 -14.27 -9.14
CA SER A 104 26.86 -15.49 -8.46
C SER A 104 27.46 -15.17 -7.07
N PRO A 105 27.65 -16.17 -6.19
CA PRO A 105 28.34 -15.95 -4.93
C PRO A 105 29.76 -15.40 -5.07
N THR A 106 30.44 -15.72 -6.17
CA THR A 106 31.83 -15.28 -6.46
C THR A 106 31.91 -13.97 -7.22
N ASP A 107 30.81 -13.53 -7.86
CA ASP A 107 30.71 -12.28 -8.59
C ASP A 107 29.39 -11.56 -8.22
N ARG A 108 29.50 -10.66 -7.24
CA ARG A 108 28.38 -9.86 -6.70
C ARG A 108 28.39 -8.41 -7.17
N ALA A 109 29.41 -7.97 -7.90
CA ALA A 109 29.49 -6.58 -8.35
C ALA A 109 28.26 -6.23 -9.20
N GLY A 110 27.53 -5.18 -8.82
CA GLY A 110 26.27 -4.81 -9.47
C GLY A 110 25.08 -5.69 -9.10
N CYS A 111 25.12 -6.41 -7.99
CA CYS A 111 24.02 -7.28 -7.54
C CYS A 111 23.61 -6.98 -6.10
N VAL A 112 22.31 -6.92 -5.83
CA VAL A 112 21.73 -6.92 -4.48
C VAL A 112 21.04 -8.25 -4.25
N VAL A 113 21.28 -8.89 -3.10
CA VAL A 113 20.61 -10.13 -2.72
C VAL A 113 19.91 -9.98 -1.39
N ALA A 114 18.62 -10.30 -1.40
CA ALA A 114 17.81 -10.41 -0.20
C ALA A 114 17.27 -11.84 -0.06
N ARG A 115 17.18 -12.29 1.19
CA ARG A 115 16.62 -13.60 1.56
C ARG A 115 15.50 -13.42 2.57
N ARG A 116 14.45 -14.22 2.40
CA ARG A 116 13.31 -14.31 3.32
C ARG A 116 12.90 -15.76 3.50
N ALA A 117 12.35 -16.09 4.65
CA ALA A 117 11.65 -17.34 4.90
C ALA A 117 10.19 -17.04 5.20
N ALA A 118 9.29 -17.93 4.81
CA ALA A 118 7.87 -17.82 5.09
C ALA A 118 7.24 -19.20 5.15
N ARG A 119 6.03 -19.26 5.71
CA ARG A 119 5.21 -20.46 5.77
C ARG A 119 3.85 -20.17 5.14
N PHE A 120 3.35 -21.12 4.35
CA PHE A 120 1.97 -21.02 3.86
C PHE A 120 0.99 -21.15 5.03
N VAL A 121 -0.14 -20.43 4.92
CA VAL A 121 -1.22 -20.50 5.90
C VAL A 121 -2.46 -21.01 5.16
N PRO A 122 -2.99 -22.19 5.52
CA PRO A 122 -4.15 -22.78 4.85
C PRO A 122 -5.32 -21.80 4.72
N GLY A 123 -5.83 -21.63 3.51
CA GLY A 123 -6.97 -20.75 3.24
C GLY A 123 -6.68 -19.26 3.38
N ARG A 124 -5.40 -18.84 3.31
CA ARG A 124 -5.00 -17.44 3.45
C ARG A 124 -3.98 -17.03 2.39
N SER A 125 -4.14 -15.81 1.90
CA SER A 125 -3.14 -15.10 1.12
C SER A 125 -2.22 -14.35 2.08
N THR A 126 -0.94 -14.69 2.08
CA THR A 126 0.09 -14.07 2.92
C THR A 126 0.97 -13.19 2.04
N ARG A 127 1.12 -11.91 2.37
CA ARG A 127 2.02 -11.00 1.64
C ARG A 127 3.40 -10.98 2.29
N LEU A 128 4.45 -11.16 1.49
CA LEU A 128 5.85 -11.13 1.92
C LEU A 128 6.58 -9.99 1.21
N MET A 129 6.98 -8.97 1.96
CA MET A 129 7.71 -7.83 1.43
C MET A 129 9.22 -8.10 1.39
N VAL A 130 9.84 -7.84 0.23
CA VAL A 130 11.28 -7.92 0.02
C VAL A 130 11.81 -6.57 -0.42
N GLU A 131 12.47 -5.90 0.51
CA GLU A 131 13.18 -4.65 0.24
C GLU A 131 14.59 -4.94 -0.26
N MET A 132 14.90 -4.44 -1.44
CA MET A 132 16.20 -4.55 -2.11
C MET A 132 16.97 -3.25 -1.92
N ASP A 133 17.73 -3.15 -0.83
CA ASP A 133 18.48 -1.94 -0.50
C ASP A 133 19.73 -1.78 -1.39
N ALA A 134 19.87 -0.64 -2.06
CA ALA A 134 21.00 -0.28 -2.89
C ALA A 134 22.34 -0.30 -2.12
N LEU A 135 22.34 -0.06 -0.80
CA LEU A 135 23.53 -0.17 0.05
C LEU A 135 24.07 -1.61 0.17
N CYS A 136 23.29 -2.59 -0.28
CA CYS A 136 23.66 -3.99 -0.31
C CYS A 136 24.30 -4.42 -1.64
N GLU A 137 24.52 -3.50 -2.58
CA GLU A 137 25.20 -3.79 -3.86
C GLU A 137 26.59 -4.38 -3.61
N GLY A 138 26.88 -5.55 -4.19
CA GLY A 138 28.18 -6.21 -4.04
C GLY A 138 28.35 -6.99 -2.75
N ARG A 139 27.39 -6.94 -1.82
CA ARG A 139 27.56 -7.59 -0.52
C ARG A 139 27.30 -9.09 -0.57
N VAL A 140 28.19 -9.85 0.07
CA VAL A 140 28.05 -11.29 0.25
C VAL A 140 27.67 -11.55 1.71
N CYS A 141 26.46 -12.05 1.95
CA CYS A 141 26.05 -12.50 3.28
C CYS A 141 26.11 -14.03 3.39
N PRO A 142 26.40 -14.56 4.61
CA PRO A 142 26.28 -15.99 4.94
C PRO A 142 24.95 -16.59 4.47
N ALA A 143 24.88 -17.92 4.31
CA ALA A 143 23.72 -18.59 3.74
C ALA A 143 22.41 -18.37 4.56
N ASP A 144 22.55 -18.21 5.87
CA ASP A 144 21.52 -17.96 6.88
C ASP A 144 21.27 -16.47 7.17
N ALA A 145 21.87 -15.58 6.38
CA ALA A 145 21.77 -14.14 6.54
C ALA A 145 21.26 -13.44 5.26
N THR A 146 20.67 -12.26 5.43
CA THR A 146 20.29 -11.33 4.36
C THR A 146 20.95 -9.98 4.57
N CYS A 147 21.19 -9.23 3.51
CA CYS A 147 21.60 -7.85 3.68
C CYS A 147 20.37 -6.98 4.02
N ASP A 148 20.48 -6.16 5.05
CA ASP A 148 19.58 -5.08 5.43
C ASP A 148 20.42 -3.83 5.67
N ARG A 149 20.13 -2.72 4.96
CA ARG A 149 20.82 -1.43 5.13
C ARG A 149 22.34 -1.54 5.14
N GLY A 150 22.88 -2.34 4.22
CA GLY A 150 24.32 -2.56 4.08
C GLY A 150 24.95 -3.44 5.17
N THR A 151 24.17 -4.13 6.00
CA THR A 151 24.68 -5.06 7.03
C THR A 151 24.04 -6.43 6.86
N CYS A 152 24.80 -7.51 7.08
CA CYS A 152 24.23 -8.86 7.08
C CYS A 152 23.55 -9.12 8.41
N VAL A 153 22.25 -9.38 8.37
CA VAL A 153 21.41 -9.77 9.51
C VAL A 153 20.90 -11.18 9.28
N GLY A 154 20.50 -11.90 10.34
CA GLY A 154 19.85 -13.21 10.18
C GLY A 154 18.63 -13.08 9.26
N ILE A 155 18.34 -14.12 8.46
CA ILE A 155 17.12 -14.13 7.65
C ILE A 155 15.94 -13.96 8.59
N PRO A 156 15.08 -12.92 8.41
CA PRO A 156 13.84 -12.81 9.17
C PRO A 156 13.05 -14.10 8.97
N GLY A 157 12.95 -14.88 10.04
CA GLY A 157 12.39 -16.21 9.99
C GLY A 157 10.86 -16.18 10.06
N VAL A 158 10.28 -17.33 9.73
CA VAL A 158 9.04 -17.74 10.39
C VAL A 158 9.41 -17.79 11.89
N PRO A 159 8.72 -17.08 12.79
CA PRO A 159 8.97 -17.28 14.22
C PRO A 159 8.96 -18.79 14.47
N PRO A 160 10.00 -19.36 15.12
CA PRO A 160 10.08 -20.80 15.31
C PRO A 160 8.72 -21.22 15.87
N GLU A 161 8.06 -22.19 15.20
CA GLU A 161 6.83 -22.78 15.73
C GLU A 161 7.10 -23.00 17.20
N ALA A 162 6.40 -22.28 18.07
CA ALA A 162 6.59 -22.41 19.50
C ALA A 162 6.43 -23.90 19.77
N THR A 163 7.54 -24.61 19.99
CA THR A 163 7.56 -26.07 20.05
C THR A 163 6.69 -26.41 21.23
N SER A 164 5.45 -26.79 20.96
CA SER A 164 4.46 -27.13 21.97
C SER A 164 4.77 -28.52 22.51
N THR A 165 5.96 -28.71 23.05
CA THR A 165 6.22 -29.78 24.02
C THR A 165 5.70 -29.31 25.37
N GLN A 166 4.40 -29.05 25.44
CA GLN A 166 3.68 -28.91 26.70
C GLN A 166 2.95 -30.25 26.90
N ALA A 167 3.65 -31.18 27.54
CA ALA A 167 2.97 -32.27 28.23
C ALA A 167 2.00 -31.64 29.23
N ASP A 168 0.73 -32.08 29.24
CA ASP A 168 -0.34 -31.79 30.21
C ASP A 168 0.06 -30.87 31.41
N ALA A 169 0.23 -29.58 31.14
CA ALA A 169 0.65 -28.61 32.16
C ALA A 169 0.07 -27.24 31.83
N GLY A 170 -1.23 -27.06 32.10
CA GLY A 170 -1.88 -25.75 32.11
C GLY A 170 -2.21 -25.19 30.73
N GLU A 171 -3.32 -24.48 30.67
CA GLU A 171 -3.85 -23.79 29.48
C GLU A 171 -2.76 -23.00 28.73
N PRO A 172 -2.83 -22.95 27.38
CA PRO A 172 -1.81 -22.31 26.56
C PRO A 172 -1.65 -20.84 26.95
N VAL A 173 -0.46 -20.46 27.41
CA VAL A 173 -0.07 -19.06 27.52
C VAL A 173 0.28 -18.56 26.12
N ASP A 174 -0.65 -17.76 25.60
CA ASP A 174 -0.64 -16.99 24.35
C ASP A 174 0.75 -16.46 23.98
N ALA A 175 1.27 -16.95 22.85
CA ALA A 175 2.62 -16.70 22.39
C ALA A 175 2.78 -15.23 21.99
N GLY A 176 3.48 -14.47 22.84
CA GLY A 176 3.98 -13.12 22.55
C GLY A 176 2.85 -12.16 22.21
N THR A 177 2.33 -11.48 23.24
CA THR A 177 1.37 -10.39 23.07
C THR A 177 1.92 -9.44 22.00
N ASP A 178 1.33 -9.48 20.80
CA ASP A 178 1.57 -8.47 19.77
C ASP A 178 1.46 -7.15 20.51
N ALA A 179 2.58 -6.38 20.54
CA ALA A 179 2.57 -5.11 21.22
C ALA A 179 1.35 -4.37 20.68
N PRO A 180 0.42 -3.94 21.57
CA PRO A 180 -0.85 -3.40 21.13
C PRO A 180 -0.54 -2.30 20.11
N PRO A 181 -1.29 -2.24 18.99
CA PRO A 181 -1.03 -1.26 17.95
C PRO A 181 -0.91 0.12 18.61
N PRO A 182 0.07 0.93 18.21
CA PRO A 182 0.32 2.18 18.88
C PRO A 182 -0.96 3.01 18.92
N THR A 183 -1.32 3.49 20.11
CA THR A 183 -2.50 4.34 20.25
C THR A 183 -2.24 5.69 19.59
N CYS A 184 -3.29 6.29 19.05
CA CYS A 184 -3.23 7.61 18.42
C CYS A 184 -2.59 8.67 19.33
N ASP A 185 -2.89 8.66 20.63
CA ASP A 185 -2.28 9.55 21.63
C ASP A 185 -0.77 9.40 21.75
N ALA A 186 -0.23 8.19 21.54
CA ALA A 186 1.20 7.92 21.64
C ALA A 186 1.98 8.42 20.42
N VAL A 187 1.40 8.32 19.22
CA VAL A 187 2.13 8.60 17.96
C VAL A 187 1.85 9.99 17.39
N CYS A 188 0.65 10.54 17.57
CA CYS A 188 0.26 11.78 16.92
C CYS A 188 1.10 13.01 17.33
N PRO A 189 1.47 13.21 18.61
CA PRO A 189 2.32 14.34 19.02
C PRO A 189 3.69 14.35 18.35
N SER A 190 4.26 13.17 18.03
CA SER A 190 5.56 13.07 17.33
C SER A 190 5.54 13.65 15.92
N LYS A 191 4.35 13.81 15.34
CA LYS A 191 4.10 14.42 14.03
C LYS A 191 3.55 15.85 14.13
N GLY A 192 3.52 16.43 15.33
CA GLY A 192 2.98 17.76 15.58
C GLY A 192 1.44 17.84 15.54
N GLY A 193 0.75 16.70 15.66
CA GLY A 193 -0.71 16.64 15.73
C GLY A 193 -1.24 16.40 17.15
N THR A 194 -2.57 16.38 17.25
CA THR A 194 -3.32 15.99 18.46
C THR A 194 -4.31 14.89 18.14
N CYS A 195 -4.45 13.91 19.02
CA CYS A 195 -5.47 12.88 18.83
C CYS A 195 -6.86 13.42 19.20
N VAL A 196 -7.82 13.31 18.28
CA VAL A 196 -9.23 13.68 18.48
C VAL A 196 -10.09 12.51 18.03
N ASP A 197 -10.83 11.90 18.96
CA ASP A 197 -11.72 10.75 18.69
C ASP A 197 -11.03 9.59 17.93
N GLY A 198 -9.75 9.32 18.25
CA GLY A 198 -8.95 8.27 17.61
C GLY A 198 -8.38 8.65 16.23
N VAL A 199 -8.54 9.90 15.79
CA VAL A 199 -7.97 10.46 14.56
C VAL A 199 -6.84 11.42 14.92
N CYS A 200 -5.68 11.24 14.30
CA CYS A 200 -4.56 12.17 14.46
C CYS A 200 -4.83 13.43 13.63
N GLU A 201 -5.17 14.53 14.31
CA GLU A 201 -5.44 15.82 13.68
C GLU A 201 -4.19 16.70 13.66
N ILE A 202 -3.74 17.10 12.47
CA ILE A 202 -2.55 17.91 12.23
C ILE A 202 -3.00 19.27 11.68
N ALA A 203 -2.90 20.31 12.51
CA ALA A 203 -3.31 21.65 12.13
C ALA A 203 -2.13 22.44 11.53
N CYS A 204 -2.15 22.62 10.21
CA CYS A 204 -1.19 23.40 9.46
C CYS A 204 -1.69 24.85 9.37
N LYS A 205 -1.26 25.69 10.32
CA LYS A 205 -1.67 27.11 10.40
C LYS A 205 -0.58 28.06 9.93
N GLY A 206 -0.77 28.61 8.72
CA GLY A 206 0.07 29.65 8.10
C GLY A 206 1.52 29.23 7.79
N GLY A 207 2.09 29.83 6.74
CA GLY A 207 3.54 29.88 6.52
C GLY A 207 4.28 28.54 6.40
N ASP A 208 3.97 27.74 5.38
CA ASP A 208 4.73 26.54 4.99
C ASP A 208 4.95 25.52 6.14
N LYS A 209 4.15 25.57 7.21
CA LYS A 209 4.27 24.70 8.41
C LYS A 209 4.22 23.22 8.09
N CYS A 210 3.51 22.87 7.03
CA CYS A 210 3.36 21.52 6.52
C CYS A 210 3.98 21.36 5.13
N ALA A 211 4.92 22.23 4.76
CA ALA A 211 5.66 22.10 3.51
C ALA A 211 6.84 21.12 3.66
N GLY A 212 7.20 20.43 2.57
CA GLY A 212 8.51 19.76 2.45
C GLY A 212 8.51 18.26 2.16
N ASN A 213 7.53 17.74 1.40
CA ASN A 213 7.45 16.31 1.06
C ASN A 213 7.41 15.39 2.29
N ALA A 214 6.97 15.90 3.45
CA ALA A 214 7.01 15.16 4.69
C ALA A 214 5.76 14.28 4.84
N THR A 215 5.97 13.01 5.16
CA THR A 215 4.91 12.11 5.63
C THR A 215 4.43 12.59 7.01
N LEU A 216 3.34 13.37 7.01
CA LEU A 216 2.77 13.96 8.22
C LEU A 216 1.98 12.94 9.03
N CYS A 217 1.26 12.03 8.38
CA CYS A 217 0.44 11.08 9.10
C CYS A 217 1.27 9.95 9.72
N PRO A 218 1.03 9.58 10.99
CA PRO A 218 1.67 8.43 11.61
C PRO A 218 1.07 7.12 11.08
N SER A 219 1.93 6.13 10.87
CA SER A 219 1.56 4.77 10.42
C SER A 219 0.49 4.14 11.32
N GLY A 220 -0.49 3.46 10.71
CA GLY A 220 -1.50 2.66 11.42
C GLY A 220 -2.62 3.45 12.12
N VAL A 221 -2.62 4.78 12.06
CA VAL A 221 -3.65 5.62 12.71
C VAL A 221 -4.38 6.48 11.68
N PRO A 222 -5.73 6.62 11.74
CA PRO A 222 -6.45 7.58 10.90
C PRO A 222 -5.90 8.99 11.08
N CYS A 223 -5.79 9.74 10.00
CA CYS A 223 -5.13 11.03 10.00
C CYS A 223 -6.00 12.10 9.33
N ARG A 224 -6.05 13.29 9.92
CA ARG A 224 -6.75 14.46 9.40
C ARG A 224 -5.80 15.64 9.37
N ILE A 225 -5.48 16.16 8.20
CA ILE A 225 -4.61 17.31 7.99
C ILE A 225 -5.48 18.52 7.68
N VAL A 226 -5.43 19.55 8.51
CA VAL A 226 -6.20 20.80 8.33
C VAL A 226 -5.24 21.90 7.89
N CYS A 227 -5.27 22.19 6.60
CA CYS A 227 -4.52 23.26 5.95
C CYS A 227 -5.32 24.55 6.04
N SER A 228 -4.98 25.42 6.98
CA SER A 228 -5.67 26.70 7.16
C SER A 228 -4.67 27.86 7.13
N ASP A 229 -4.82 28.78 6.17
CA ASP A 229 -4.08 30.05 6.21
C ASP A 229 -5.05 31.22 6.40
N PRO A 230 -5.00 31.92 7.56
CA PRO A 230 -5.73 33.18 7.73
C PRO A 230 -5.11 34.34 6.93
N SER A 231 -3.88 34.20 6.44
CA SER A 231 -3.08 35.22 5.80
C SER A 231 -3.16 35.07 4.28
N ARG A 232 -3.80 36.03 3.61
CA ARG A 232 -4.04 35.97 2.16
C ARG A 232 -2.73 35.79 1.37
N GLY A 233 -2.61 34.68 0.63
CA GLY A 233 -1.64 34.52 -0.47
C GLY A 233 -0.41 33.65 -0.16
N LYS A 234 -0.41 32.86 0.91
CA LYS A 234 0.56 31.77 1.07
C LYS A 234 -0.16 30.45 1.34
N PRO A 235 0.30 29.33 0.76
CA PRO A 235 -0.22 28.03 1.10
C PRO A 235 0.21 27.61 2.50
N ALA A 236 -0.72 27.02 3.24
CA ALA A 236 -0.43 26.38 4.53
C ALA A 236 0.21 24.99 4.32
N CYS A 237 -0.13 24.34 3.21
CA CYS A 237 0.27 22.99 2.87
C CYS A 237 0.85 22.92 1.46
N ARG A 238 2.01 22.25 1.33
CA ARG A 238 2.70 22.02 0.06
C ARG A 238 3.32 20.63 0.05
N ASN A 239 3.13 19.89 -1.03
CA ASN A 239 3.69 18.54 -1.19
C ASN A 239 3.31 17.59 -0.04
N ILE A 240 2.02 17.51 0.27
CA ILE A 240 1.50 16.62 1.31
C ILE A 240 1.39 15.21 0.73
N MET A 241 1.89 14.23 1.49
CA MET A 241 1.79 12.81 1.14
C MET A 241 1.09 12.04 2.25
N CYS A 242 -0.04 11.41 1.93
CA CYS A 242 -0.70 10.43 2.78
C CYS A 242 -0.11 9.04 2.49
N PRO A 243 0.56 8.39 3.45
CA PRO A 243 1.28 7.14 3.21
C PRO A 243 0.32 5.95 3.04
N SER A 244 0.82 4.85 2.48
CA SER A 244 0.03 3.66 2.20
C SER A 244 -0.33 2.81 3.43
N ASP A 245 0.19 3.15 4.60
CA ASP A 245 -0.01 2.41 5.85
C ASP A 245 -1.01 3.09 6.80
N VAL A 246 -1.62 4.21 6.39
CA VAL A 246 -2.71 4.83 7.14
C VAL A 246 -4.07 4.29 6.69
N PRO A 247 -4.94 3.91 7.65
CA PRO A 247 -6.25 3.36 7.31
C PRO A 247 -7.19 4.40 6.67
N ARG A 248 -7.00 5.69 6.99
CA ARG A 248 -7.75 6.80 6.40
C ARG A 248 -6.92 8.08 6.48
N CYS A 249 -6.88 8.84 5.40
CA CYS A 249 -6.28 10.17 5.35
C CYS A 249 -7.31 11.20 4.88
N GLU A 250 -7.51 12.28 5.63
CA GLU A 250 -8.39 13.37 5.26
C GLU A 250 -7.62 14.68 5.20
N ILE A 251 -7.52 15.30 4.03
CA ILE A 251 -6.88 16.61 3.83
C ILE A 251 -7.98 17.65 3.68
N VAL A 252 -8.01 18.64 4.56
CA VAL A 252 -8.99 19.74 4.56
C VAL A 252 -8.27 21.04 4.25
N CYS A 253 -8.57 21.65 3.11
CA CYS A 253 -8.02 22.91 2.66
C CYS A 253 -9.03 24.05 2.95
N GLU A 254 -8.71 24.91 3.92
CA GLU A 254 -9.53 26.03 4.39
C GLU A 254 -8.78 27.36 4.20
N GLY A 255 -9.41 28.33 3.52
CA GLY A 255 -8.77 29.58 3.10
C GLY A 255 -8.38 29.58 1.62
N GLY A 256 -8.12 30.76 1.05
CA GLY A 256 -7.73 30.87 -0.36
C GLY A 256 -6.29 30.41 -0.56
N GLU A 257 -6.06 29.51 -1.52
CA GLU A 257 -4.75 28.91 -1.83
C GLU A 257 -4.14 28.14 -0.64
N ALA A 258 -4.97 27.63 0.28
CA ALA A 258 -4.52 26.92 1.48
C ALA A 258 -3.68 25.67 1.18
N CYS A 259 -3.98 25.00 0.07
CA CYS A 259 -3.24 23.88 -0.46
C CYS A 259 -2.66 24.23 -1.83
N ALA A 260 -1.36 24.02 -2.01
CA ALA A 260 -0.66 24.22 -3.28
C ALA A 260 0.30 23.07 -3.58
N ASP A 261 0.81 23.05 -4.81
CA ASP A 261 1.73 22.02 -5.32
C ASP A 261 1.10 20.60 -5.21
N ALA A 262 1.90 19.57 -4.92
CA ALA A 262 1.41 18.20 -4.93
C ALA A 262 0.62 17.83 -3.64
N LEU A 263 -0.54 17.21 -3.80
CA LEU A 263 -1.23 16.44 -2.77
C LEU A 263 -1.32 15.01 -3.25
N THR A 264 -0.54 14.10 -2.67
CA THR A 264 -0.46 12.70 -3.08
C THR A 264 -1.12 11.81 -2.04
N CYS A 265 -2.07 11.00 -2.49
CA CYS A 265 -2.79 10.03 -1.68
C CYS A 265 -2.42 8.61 -2.09
N GLU A 266 -1.49 7.99 -1.37
CA GLU A 266 -1.11 6.57 -1.54
C GLU A 266 -1.88 5.64 -0.58
N ALA A 267 -2.72 6.20 0.29
CA ALA A 267 -3.50 5.44 1.27
C ALA A 267 -4.39 4.40 0.54
N PRO A 268 -4.20 3.09 0.78
CA PRO A 268 -4.86 2.03 0.03
C PRO A 268 -6.36 1.97 0.32
N LEU A 269 -6.76 2.44 1.51
CA LEU A 269 -8.13 2.32 1.99
C LEU A 269 -8.95 3.55 1.64
N GLN A 270 -8.67 4.74 2.20
CA GLN A 270 -9.47 5.94 1.93
C GLN A 270 -8.65 7.23 2.07
N CYS A 271 -8.53 7.99 0.98
CA CYS A 271 -8.06 9.37 1.00
C CYS A 271 -9.19 10.32 0.60
N THR A 272 -9.46 11.33 1.44
CA THR A 272 -10.45 12.37 1.13
C THR A 272 -9.76 13.73 1.10
N VAL A 273 -9.88 14.47 0.00
CA VAL A 273 -9.44 15.87 -0.08
C VAL A 273 -10.67 16.78 -0.11
N LYS A 274 -10.78 17.69 0.85
CA LYS A 274 -11.89 18.66 0.97
C LYS A 274 -11.36 20.07 0.74
N CYS A 275 -11.78 20.69 -0.36
CA CYS A 275 -11.51 22.08 -0.67
C CYS A 275 -12.70 22.92 -0.20
N VAL A 276 -12.60 23.54 0.98
CA VAL A 276 -13.76 24.07 1.71
C VAL A 276 -14.15 25.47 1.25
N THR A 277 -13.18 26.35 0.98
CA THR A 277 -13.42 27.74 0.58
C THR A 277 -13.07 27.98 -0.89
N ALA A 278 -13.52 29.11 -1.45
CA ALA A 278 -13.19 29.49 -2.82
C ALA A 278 -11.67 29.54 -3.02
N ASN A 279 -11.19 28.94 -4.12
CA ASN A 279 -9.78 28.80 -4.46
C ASN A 279 -8.92 28.03 -3.42
N ALA A 280 -9.50 27.23 -2.52
CA ALA A 280 -8.73 26.54 -1.47
C ALA A 280 -7.66 25.58 -2.01
N CYS A 281 -7.94 24.96 -3.16
CA CYS A 281 -7.04 24.02 -3.85
C CYS A 281 -6.55 24.59 -5.19
N LYS A 282 -6.61 25.91 -5.36
CA LYS A 282 -6.14 26.56 -6.59
C LYS A 282 -4.64 26.29 -6.76
N ALA A 283 -4.26 25.84 -7.94
CA ALA A 283 -2.90 25.42 -8.30
C ALA A 283 -2.36 24.17 -7.56
N ALA A 284 -3.20 23.43 -6.83
CA ALA A 284 -2.82 22.12 -6.33
C ALA A 284 -2.86 21.07 -7.45
N SER A 285 -1.90 20.16 -7.47
CA SER A 285 -1.91 18.90 -8.22
C SER A 285 -2.32 17.79 -7.27
N ILE A 286 -3.55 17.29 -7.38
CA ILE A 286 -4.13 16.29 -6.48
C ILE A 286 -4.07 14.94 -7.17
N ASN A 287 -3.23 14.04 -6.67
CA ASN A 287 -3.03 12.69 -7.19
C ASN A 287 -3.64 11.68 -6.22
N VAL A 288 -4.62 10.90 -6.69
CA VAL A 288 -5.29 9.86 -5.91
C VAL A 288 -5.19 8.51 -6.63
N GLU A 289 -4.63 7.50 -5.95
CA GLU A 289 -4.33 6.19 -6.58
C GLU A 289 -5.29 5.05 -6.19
N SER A 290 -6.14 5.26 -5.18
CA SER A 290 -7.13 4.26 -4.74
C SER A 290 -8.51 4.56 -5.30
N ALA A 291 -9.25 3.47 -5.49
CA ALA A 291 -10.62 3.49 -5.96
C ALA A 291 -11.55 4.31 -5.06
N ASP A 292 -11.36 4.18 -3.74
CA ASP A 292 -12.26 4.76 -2.75
C ASP A 292 -11.89 6.21 -2.36
N ASN A 293 -11.00 6.84 -3.13
CA ASN A 293 -10.58 8.21 -2.88
C ASN A 293 -11.63 9.22 -3.36
N VAL A 294 -11.84 10.28 -2.57
CA VAL A 294 -12.88 11.29 -2.80
C VAL A 294 -12.28 12.69 -2.79
N ILE A 295 -12.61 13.49 -3.82
CA ILE A 295 -12.26 14.91 -3.88
C ILE A 295 -13.54 15.73 -3.81
N ASN A 296 -13.70 16.48 -2.72
CA ASN A 296 -14.88 17.29 -2.43
C ASN A 296 -14.55 18.79 -2.59
N CYS A 297 -15.09 19.40 -3.63
CA CYS A 297 -15.02 20.84 -3.87
C CYS A 297 -16.28 21.48 -3.27
N VAL A 298 -16.20 21.95 -2.03
CA VAL A 298 -17.39 22.33 -1.24
C VAL A 298 -17.87 23.74 -1.58
N ALA A 299 -16.96 24.68 -1.78
CA ALA A 299 -17.31 26.02 -2.20
C ALA A 299 -17.20 26.17 -3.72
N LYS A 300 -18.00 27.10 -4.26
CA LYS A 300 -17.85 27.57 -5.64
C LYS A 300 -16.40 27.97 -5.89
N ASP A 301 -15.84 27.49 -7.00
CA ASP A 301 -14.45 27.71 -7.41
C ASP A 301 -13.39 27.16 -6.45
N ALA A 302 -13.73 26.28 -5.48
CA ALA A 302 -12.75 25.74 -4.53
C ALA A 302 -11.60 24.95 -5.18
N CYS A 303 -11.91 24.22 -6.25
CA CYS A 303 -10.97 23.44 -7.06
C CYS A 303 -10.70 24.08 -8.43
N LYS A 304 -11.04 25.36 -8.60
CA LYS A 304 -10.78 26.06 -9.86
C LYS A 304 -9.28 26.06 -10.12
N GLU A 305 -8.89 25.60 -11.31
CA GLU A 305 -7.48 25.49 -11.74
C GLU A 305 -6.64 24.45 -10.96
N ALA A 306 -7.26 23.58 -10.16
CA ALA A 306 -6.58 22.39 -9.64
C ALA A 306 -6.31 21.39 -10.78
N ASN A 307 -5.16 20.72 -10.74
CA ASN A 307 -4.87 19.59 -11.61
C ASN A 307 -5.25 18.30 -10.87
N LEU A 308 -6.33 17.64 -11.29
CA LEU A 308 -6.83 16.43 -10.64
C LEU A 308 -6.39 15.21 -11.46
N ASP A 309 -5.54 14.36 -10.87
CA ASP A 309 -5.15 13.07 -11.43
C ASP A 309 -5.73 11.95 -10.58
N CYS A 310 -6.61 11.17 -11.21
CA CYS A 310 -7.27 10.04 -10.59
C CYS A 310 -6.81 8.78 -11.33
N GLN A 311 -5.88 8.03 -10.75
CA GLN A 311 -5.42 6.76 -11.31
C GLN A 311 -6.16 5.61 -10.64
N PRO A 312 -6.95 4.82 -11.38
CA PRO A 312 -7.46 3.57 -10.83
C PRO A 312 -6.28 2.59 -10.62
N PRO A 313 -6.33 1.76 -9.57
CA PRO A 313 -5.26 0.79 -9.30
C PRO A 313 -5.11 -0.17 -10.49
N GLY A 314 -3.93 -0.20 -11.10
CA GLY A 314 -3.57 -1.15 -12.16
C GLY A 314 -3.71 -0.65 -13.61
N GLU A 315 -4.08 0.61 -13.88
CA GLU A 315 -4.01 1.19 -15.23
C GLU A 315 -2.71 1.99 -15.43
N ALA A 316 -1.94 1.64 -16.47
CA ALA A 316 -0.63 2.22 -16.76
C ALA A 316 -0.66 3.64 -17.36
N SER A 317 -1.83 4.27 -17.50
CA SER A 317 -1.95 5.58 -18.14
C SER A 317 -2.87 6.52 -17.34
N PRO A 318 -2.38 7.68 -16.87
CA PRO A 318 -3.19 8.62 -16.11
C PRO A 318 -4.31 9.22 -16.98
N ARG A 319 -5.51 9.32 -16.42
CA ARG A 319 -6.64 10.02 -17.05
C ARG A 319 -6.63 11.47 -16.55
N ASN A 320 -6.01 12.36 -17.31
CA ASN A 320 -6.02 13.80 -17.01
C ASN A 320 -7.47 14.36 -17.06
N CYS A 321 -8.09 14.62 -15.91
CA CYS A 321 -9.37 15.34 -15.83
C CYS A 321 -9.14 16.86 -15.95
N ARG A 322 -8.56 17.31 -17.09
CA ARG A 322 -8.40 18.74 -17.43
C ARG A 322 -9.66 19.30 -18.11
N GLN A 323 -10.77 19.48 -17.39
CA GLN A 323 -11.85 20.37 -17.86
C GLN A 323 -12.45 21.21 -16.72
N LYS A 324 -12.73 22.48 -17.05
CA LYS A 324 -13.45 23.44 -16.21
C LYS A 324 -14.81 22.84 -15.83
N ALA A 325 -15.02 22.59 -14.54
CA ALA A 325 -16.24 22.05 -13.95
C ALA A 325 -16.55 20.57 -14.31
N ALA A 326 -15.86 19.66 -13.61
CA ALA A 326 -16.23 18.27 -13.32
C ALA A 326 -16.87 17.41 -14.43
N THR A 327 -16.14 16.37 -14.86
CA THR A 327 -16.69 15.00 -14.98
C THR A 327 -15.55 13.99 -15.12
N CYS A 328 -15.38 13.12 -14.13
CA CYS A 328 -14.81 11.80 -14.35
C CYS A 328 -15.97 10.81 -14.12
N ALA A 329 -16.63 10.37 -15.19
CA ALA A 329 -17.63 9.31 -15.16
C ALA A 329 -16.97 7.99 -15.54
N ALA A 330 -16.18 7.45 -14.61
CA ALA A 330 -15.97 6.02 -14.52
C ALA A 330 -15.84 5.71 -13.03
N PRO A 331 -16.58 4.72 -12.48
CA PRO A 331 -16.31 4.27 -11.14
C PRO A 331 -14.83 3.92 -11.05
N PRO A 332 -14.14 4.42 -10.03
CA PRO A 332 -14.71 4.78 -8.72
C PRO A 332 -14.57 6.25 -8.28
N CYS A 333 -13.95 7.13 -9.06
CA CYS A 333 -13.68 8.52 -8.62
C CYS A 333 -14.93 9.42 -8.72
N LYS A 334 -15.45 9.91 -7.59
CA LYS A 334 -16.59 10.84 -7.53
C LYS A 334 -16.09 12.25 -7.23
N CYS A 335 -16.25 13.16 -8.20
CA CYS A 335 -16.24 14.60 -7.94
C CYS A 335 -17.70 15.05 -7.78
N THR A 336 -18.04 15.65 -6.64
CA THR A 336 -19.37 16.24 -6.43
C THR A 336 -19.22 17.73 -6.21
N ASP A 337 -19.96 18.54 -6.99
CA ASP A 337 -20.12 19.98 -6.79
C ASP A 337 -21.43 20.20 -6.03
N ASP A 338 -21.40 20.88 -4.89
CA ASP A 338 -22.58 21.23 -4.06
C ASP A 338 -23.54 20.06 -3.72
N GLY A 339 -23.03 18.85 -3.50
CA GLY A 339 -23.85 17.70 -3.07
C GLY A 339 -24.86 17.20 -4.11
N LYS A 340 -24.75 17.64 -5.37
CA LYS A 340 -25.50 17.06 -6.49
C LYS A 340 -24.57 16.17 -7.33
N PRO A 341 -25.01 14.96 -7.74
CA PRO A 341 -24.26 14.17 -8.70
C PRO A 341 -24.16 14.95 -10.02
N CYS A 342 -22.95 15.05 -10.59
CA CYS A 342 -22.74 15.64 -11.90
C CYS A 342 -23.58 14.87 -12.92
N GLY A 343 -24.50 15.58 -13.60
CA GLY A 343 -25.39 14.98 -14.59
C GLY A 343 -24.63 14.48 -15.82
N PRO A 344 -25.23 13.54 -16.59
CA PRO A 344 -24.66 13.11 -17.87
C PRO A 344 -24.55 14.29 -18.86
N PRO A 345 -23.67 14.19 -19.87
CA PRO A 345 -23.42 15.27 -20.84
C PRO A 345 -24.68 15.71 -21.60
#